data_AF-A0A7Y1ZCW4-F1
#
_entry.id   AF-A0A7Y1ZCW4-F1
#
_cell.length_a   1.000
_cell.length_b   1.000
_cell.length_c   1.000
_cell.angle_alpha   90.00
_cell.angle_beta   90.00
_cell.angle_gamma   90.00
#
_symmetry.space_group_name_H-M   'P 1'
#
loop_
_entity.id
_entity.type
_entity.pdbx_description
1 polymer ?
#
loop_
_entity_poly.entity_id
_entity_poly.type
_entity_poly.pdbx_seq_one_letter_code
_entity_poly.pdbx_strand_id
1 'polypeptide(L)'
;MFSKNKNNPPLDSEQREQYQYARARVKQKKRLMRHFILFLAGSVILIIINPVLGIGKDFFIKDWFIWAILIWALLFCVHLLNVFILNKFMGKDWEDRQLEKLKAKQEARIAELKKQATKEATVEEIKKNETQPPISPE
;
A
#
# COMPACT_ATOMS: atom_id res chain seq x y z
N MET A 1 -36.09 29.30 -26.49
CA MET A 1 -35.76 27.93 -26.06
C MET A 1 -34.26 27.85 -25.86
N PHE A 2 -33.79 27.67 -24.62
CA PHE A 2 -32.36 27.56 -24.31
C PHE A 2 -32.05 26.14 -23.87
N SER A 3 -31.42 25.36 -24.75
CA SER A 3 -30.84 24.07 -24.41
C SER A 3 -29.63 24.28 -23.49
N LYS A 4 -29.78 23.94 -22.21
CA LYS A 4 -28.65 23.88 -21.28
C LYS A 4 -27.79 22.67 -21.64
N ASN A 5 -26.64 22.93 -22.27
CA ASN A 5 -25.59 21.93 -22.44
C ASN A 5 -25.02 21.56 -21.06
N LYS A 6 -25.13 20.28 -20.67
CA LYS A 6 -24.55 19.76 -19.42
C LYS A 6 -23.08 19.44 -19.70
N ASN A 7 -22.21 20.39 -19.41
CA ASN A 7 -20.78 20.12 -19.29
C ASN A 7 -20.59 19.25 -18.04
N ASN A 8 -20.37 17.94 -18.22
CA ASN A 8 -20.05 17.03 -17.12
C ASN A 8 -18.64 17.36 -16.59
N PRO A 9 -18.48 17.73 -15.30
CA PRO A 9 -17.16 17.95 -14.72
C PRO A 9 -16.43 16.60 -14.52
N PRO A 10 -15.11 16.60 -14.24
CA PRO A 10 -14.27 15.41 -14.05
C PRO A 10 -14.56 14.67 -12.73
N LEU A 11 -15.82 14.47 -12.39
CA LEU A 11 -16.30 13.75 -11.20
C LEU A 11 -16.19 12.22 -11.34
N ASP A 12 -15.90 11.70 -12.55
CA ASP A 12 -15.91 10.26 -12.83
C ASP A 12 -14.62 9.54 -12.36
N SER A 13 -13.45 10.18 -12.38
CA SER A 13 -12.19 9.51 -12.01
C SER A 13 -12.11 9.19 -10.52
N GLU A 14 -12.38 10.17 -9.66
CA GLU A 14 -12.32 10.00 -8.20
C GLU A 14 -13.37 9.01 -7.70
N GLN A 15 -14.61 9.10 -8.20
CA GLN A 15 -15.67 8.15 -7.86
C GLN A 15 -15.31 6.71 -8.30
N ARG A 16 -14.69 6.55 -9.47
CA ARG A 16 -14.22 5.24 -9.94
C ARG A 16 -13.09 4.68 -9.09
N GLU A 17 -12.17 5.52 -8.61
CA GLU A 17 -11.10 5.09 -7.70
C GLU A 17 -11.66 4.65 -6.34
N GLN A 18 -12.56 5.44 -5.75
CA GLN A 18 -13.23 5.10 -4.49
C GLN A 18 -14.01 3.78 -4.61
N TYR A 19 -14.75 3.59 -5.71
CA TYR A 19 -15.47 2.35 -5.98
C TYR A 19 -14.53 1.15 -6.13
N GLN A 20 -13.43 1.29 -6.88
CA GLN A 20 -12.45 0.23 -7.06
C GLN A 20 -11.77 -0.15 -5.74
N TYR A 21 -11.42 0.83 -4.92
CA TYR A 21 -10.89 0.62 -3.58
C TYR A 21 -11.88 -0.15 -2.70
N ALA A 22 -13.13 0.33 -2.61
CA ALA A 22 -14.18 -0.32 -1.82
C ALA A 22 -14.40 -1.77 -2.28
N ARG A 23 -14.47 -2.01 -3.59
CA ARG A 23 -14.61 -3.35 -4.18
C ARG A 23 -13.44 -4.27 -3.83
N ALA A 24 -12.21 -3.75 -3.87
CA ALA A 24 -11.01 -4.51 -3.49
C ALA A 24 -11.07 -4.92 -2.02
N ARG A 25 -11.47 -4.01 -1.12
CA ARG A 25 -11.63 -4.29 0.32
C ARG A 25 -12.70 -5.33 0.58
N VAL A 26 -13.84 -5.27 -0.12
CA VAL A 26 -14.90 -6.29 -0.02
C VAL A 26 -14.39 -7.66 -0.49
N LYS A 27 -13.65 -7.73 -1.59
CA LYS A 27 -13.07 -8.98 -2.11
C LYS A 27 -12.09 -9.60 -1.11
N GLN A 28 -11.26 -8.79 -0.45
CA GLN A 28 -10.34 -9.25 0.59
C GLN A 28 -11.08 -9.84 1.80
N LYS A 29 -12.12 -9.17 2.30
CA LYS A 29 -12.97 -9.68 3.39
C LYS A 29 -13.66 -10.99 3.02
N LYS A 30 -14.21 -11.08 1.79
CA LYS A 30 -14.83 -12.31 1.27
C LYS A 30 -13.83 -13.46 1.17
N ARG A 31 -12.58 -13.19 0.76
CA ARG A 31 -11.51 -14.20 0.72
C ARG A 31 -11.20 -14.72 2.13
N LEU A 32 -11.08 -13.84 3.11
CA LEU A 32 -10.84 -14.23 4.50
C LEU A 32 -11.96 -15.13 5.03
N MET A 33 -13.23 -14.77 4.78
CA MET A 33 -14.38 -15.59 5.20
C MET A 33 -14.36 -16.99 4.57
N ARG A 34 -13.99 -17.12 3.29
CA ARG A 34 -13.82 -18.43 2.66
C ARG A 34 -12.73 -19.28 3.34
N HIS A 35 -11.59 -18.66 3.68
CA HIS A 35 -10.52 -19.38 4.39
C HIS A 35 -10.96 -19.75 5.81
N PHE A 36 -11.75 -18.91 6.48
CA PHE A 36 -12.33 -19.23 7.79
C PHE A 36 -13.29 -20.42 7.74
N ILE A 37 -14.16 -20.49 6.72
CA ILE A 37 -15.07 -21.62 6.53
C ILE A 37 -14.29 -22.91 6.26
N LEU A 38 -13.27 -22.86 5.40
CA LEU A 38 -12.38 -24.00 5.14
C LEU A 38 -11.59 -24.42 6.39
N PHE A 39 -11.13 -23.44 7.17
CA PHE A 39 -10.49 -23.68 8.46
C PHE A 39 -11.42 -24.42 9.42
N LEU A 40 -12.65 -23.94 9.60
CA LEU A 40 -13.65 -24.58 10.46
C LEU A 40 -13.96 -26.00 9.99
N ALA A 41 -14.24 -26.18 8.70
CA ALA A 41 -14.53 -27.49 8.12
C ALA A 41 -13.35 -28.46 8.29
N GLY A 42 -12.13 -28.01 8.01
CA GLY A 42 -10.91 -28.80 8.21
C GLY A 42 -10.67 -29.18 9.68
N SER A 43 -10.89 -28.25 10.61
CA SER A 43 -10.79 -28.52 12.05
C SER A 43 -11.81 -29.56 12.50
N VAL A 44 -13.07 -29.48 12.04
CA VAL A 44 -14.10 -30.47 12.35
C VAL A 44 -13.72 -31.84 11.78
N ILE A 45 -13.22 -31.91 10.54
CA ILE A 45 -12.76 -33.16 9.93
C ILE A 45 -11.61 -33.77 10.74
N LEU A 46 -10.61 -32.98 11.14
CA LEU A 46 -9.47 -33.45 11.96
C LEU A 46 -9.90 -34.00 13.33
N ILE A 47 -10.92 -33.41 13.96
CA ILE A 47 -11.47 -33.89 15.23
C ILE A 47 -12.17 -35.25 15.03
N ILE A 48 -12.88 -35.44 13.92
CA ILE A 48 -13.62 -36.68 13.62
C ILE A 48 -12.69 -37.80 13.15
N ILE A 49 -11.61 -37.47 12.43
CA ILE A 49 -10.68 -38.44 11.83
C ILE A 49 -9.99 -39.31 12.90
N ASN A 50 -9.69 -38.73 14.06
CA ASN A 50 -8.96 -39.41 15.13
C ASN A 50 -9.77 -40.56 15.79
N PRO A 51 -11.03 -40.36 16.24
CA PRO A 51 -11.85 -41.46 16.77
C PRO A 51 -12.39 -42.42 15.70
N VAL A 52 -12.66 -41.96 14.46
CA VAL A 52 -13.31 -42.80 13.43
C VAL A 52 -12.33 -43.74 12.73
N LEU A 53 -11.10 -43.31 12.46
CA LEU A 53 -10.13 -44.13 11.72
C LEU A 53 -9.15 -44.88 12.62
N GLY A 54 -9.11 -44.59 13.93
CA GLY A 54 -8.22 -45.27 14.88
C GLY A 54 -6.72 -45.03 14.64
N ILE A 55 -6.36 -44.11 13.73
CA ILE A 55 -5.00 -43.82 13.24
C ILE A 55 -4.06 -43.25 14.32
N GLY A 56 -4.55 -42.97 15.54
CA GLY A 56 -3.76 -42.39 16.63
C GLY A 56 -3.12 -43.39 17.61
N LYS A 57 -3.44 -44.69 17.57
CA LYS A 57 -2.95 -45.66 18.59
C LYS A 57 -1.47 -46.00 18.44
N ASP A 58 -0.95 -46.08 17.22
CA ASP A 58 0.47 -46.38 16.92
C ASP A 58 1.28 -45.13 16.55
N PHE A 59 0.66 -43.95 16.60
CA PHE A 59 1.36 -42.71 16.27
C PHE A 59 2.25 -42.28 17.43
N PHE A 60 3.50 -41.92 17.14
CA PHE A 60 4.55 -41.57 18.12
C PHE A 60 4.16 -40.42 19.07
N ILE A 61 3.14 -39.63 18.72
CA ILE A 61 2.66 -38.46 19.47
C ILE A 61 1.19 -38.71 19.82
N LYS A 62 0.93 -39.00 21.10
CA LYS A 62 -0.43 -39.03 21.66
C LYS A 62 -1.11 -37.67 21.40
N ASP A 63 -2.36 -37.70 20.91
CA ASP A 63 -3.16 -36.51 20.61
C ASP A 63 -2.57 -35.54 19.56
N TRP A 64 -1.87 -36.07 18.56
CA TRP A 64 -1.26 -35.31 17.44
C TRP A 64 -2.23 -34.32 16.75
N PHE A 65 -3.53 -34.61 16.73
CA PHE A 65 -4.56 -33.76 16.15
C PHE A 65 -4.65 -32.39 16.86
N ILE A 66 -4.35 -32.31 18.16
CA ILE A 66 -4.31 -31.05 18.92
C ILE A 66 -3.22 -30.16 18.36
N TRP A 67 -2.02 -30.72 18.15
CA TRP A 67 -0.91 -30.00 17.55
C TRP A 67 -1.20 -29.58 16.11
N ALA A 68 -1.86 -30.45 15.33
CA ALA A 68 -2.30 -30.10 13.97
C ALA A 68 -3.29 -28.91 14.00
N ILE A 69 -4.28 -28.95 14.88
CA ILE A 69 -5.25 -27.85 15.05
C ILE A 69 -4.57 -26.57 15.54
N LEU A 70 -3.62 -26.65 16.47
CA LEU A 70 -2.87 -25.49 16.97
C LEU A 70 -2.05 -24.81 15.86
N ILE A 71 -1.31 -25.59 15.07
CA ILE A 71 -0.53 -25.05 13.94
C ILE A 71 -1.48 -24.45 12.89
N TRP A 72 -2.57 -25.15 12.58
CA TRP A 72 -3.57 -24.69 11.63
C TRP A 72 -4.25 -23.38 12.11
N ALA A 73 -4.54 -23.29 13.41
CA ALA A 73 -5.10 -22.11 14.05
C ALA A 73 -4.11 -20.94 14.05
N LEU A 74 -2.83 -21.20 14.30
CA LEU A 74 -1.78 -20.19 14.23
C LEU A 74 -1.68 -19.58 12.81
N LEU A 75 -1.67 -20.42 11.78
CA LEU A 75 -1.67 -19.97 10.38
C LEU A 75 -2.90 -19.12 10.06
N PHE A 76 -4.08 -19.52 10.55
CA PHE A 76 -5.31 -18.75 10.38
C PHE A 76 -5.24 -17.40 11.12
N CYS A 77 -4.73 -17.36 12.35
CA CYS A 77 -4.52 -16.13 13.11
C CYS A 77 -3.59 -15.16 12.37
N VAL A 78 -2.45 -15.62 11.86
CA VAL A 78 -1.54 -14.79 11.05
C VAL A 78 -2.26 -14.25 9.80
N HIS A 79 -3.03 -15.08 9.12
CA HIS A 79 -3.81 -14.64 7.96
C HIS A 79 -4.85 -13.57 8.32
N LEU A 80 -5.54 -13.74 9.45
CA LEU A 80 -6.51 -12.79 9.97
C LEU A 80 -5.86 -11.46 10.31
N LEU A 81 -4.76 -11.47 11.06
CA LEU A 81 -4.00 -10.26 11.42
C LEU A 81 -3.47 -9.54 10.18
N ASN A 82 -3.01 -10.28 9.17
CA ASN A 82 -2.54 -9.68 7.91
C ASN A 82 -3.68 -8.92 7.20
N VAL A 83 -4.85 -9.54 7.04
CA VAL A 83 -6.00 -8.93 6.35
C VAL A 83 -6.62 -7.77 7.14
N PHE A 84 -6.71 -7.88 8.46
CA PHE A 84 -7.37 -6.87 9.31
C PHE A 84 -6.44 -5.74 9.77
N ILE A 85 -5.21 -6.05 10.19
CA ILE A 85 -4.28 -5.09 10.79
C ILE A 85 -3.24 -4.61 9.78
N LEU A 86 -2.40 -5.51 9.25
CA LEU A 86 -1.28 -5.10 8.39
C LEU A 86 -1.78 -4.38 7.14
N ASN A 87 -2.82 -4.91 6.49
CA ASN A 87 -3.36 -4.30 5.28
C ASN A 87 -4.18 -3.01 5.53
N LYS A 88 -4.58 -2.76 6.79
CA LYS A 88 -5.19 -1.47 7.19
C LYS A 88 -4.11 -0.44 7.54
N PHE A 89 -3.02 -0.87 8.16
CA PHE A 89 -1.93 0.01 8.60
C PHE A 89 -0.94 0.35 7.47
N MET A 90 -0.61 -0.62 6.61
CA MET A 90 0.35 -0.51 5.51
C MET A 90 -0.34 -0.65 4.15
N GLY A 91 -1.62 -0.23 4.08
CA GLY A 91 -2.38 -0.19 2.84
C GLY A 91 -2.08 1.08 2.02
N LYS A 92 -2.90 1.33 1.01
CA LYS A 92 -2.78 2.47 0.09
C LYS A 92 -2.57 3.82 0.78
N ASP A 93 -3.30 4.08 1.88
CA ASP A 93 -3.16 5.35 2.63
C ASP A 93 -1.78 5.53 3.27
N TRP A 94 -1.08 4.44 3.59
CA TRP A 94 0.30 4.51 4.09
C TRP A 94 1.27 4.78 2.95
N GLU A 95 1.10 4.11 1.81
CA GLU A 95 1.90 4.33 0.61
C GLU A 95 1.79 5.78 0.12
N ASP A 96 0.55 6.30 0.03
CA ASP A 96 0.29 7.66 -0.42
C ASP A 96 0.97 8.69 0.53
N ARG A 97 0.94 8.44 1.85
CA ARG A 97 1.68 9.26 2.83
C ARG A 97 3.20 9.20 2.68
N GLN A 98 3.76 8.05 2.34
CA GLN A 98 5.20 7.95 2.07
C GLN A 98 5.58 8.65 0.77
N LEU A 99 4.72 8.55 -0.24
CA LEU A 99 4.92 9.20 -1.53
C LEU A 99 4.91 10.73 -1.40
N GLU A 100 3.96 11.29 -0.66
CA GLU A 100 3.94 12.74 -0.39
C GLU A 100 5.20 13.22 0.32
N LYS A 101 5.68 12.46 1.32
CA LYS A 101 6.95 12.79 2.00
C LYS A 101 8.14 12.78 1.04
N LEU A 102 8.17 11.85 0.09
CA LEU A 102 9.24 11.77 -0.91
C LEU A 102 9.15 12.92 -1.92
N LYS A 103 7.95 13.24 -2.41
CA LYS A 103 7.71 14.39 -3.29
C LYS A 103 8.15 15.70 -2.65
N ALA A 104 7.77 15.94 -1.40
CA ALA A 104 8.17 17.14 -0.67
C ALA A 104 9.70 17.28 -0.55
N LYS A 105 10.42 16.16 -0.31
CA LYS A 105 11.90 16.15 -0.31
C LYS A 105 12.49 16.47 -1.68
N GLN A 106 11.91 15.92 -2.75
CA GLN A 106 12.36 16.20 -4.11
C GLN A 106 12.14 17.67 -4.50
N GLU A 107 10.99 18.24 -4.16
CA GLU A 107 10.68 19.65 -4.40
C GLU A 107 11.65 20.58 -3.66
N ALA A 108 11.94 20.28 -2.38
CA ALA A 108 12.93 21.03 -1.61
C ALA A 108 14.32 20.99 -2.28
N ARG A 109 14.76 19.81 -2.73
CA ARG A 109 16.05 19.66 -3.43
C ARG A 109 16.09 20.41 -4.76
N ILE A 110 15.00 20.38 -5.54
CA ILE A 110 14.89 21.13 -6.79
C ILE A 110 14.96 22.64 -6.51
N ALA A 111 14.32 23.12 -5.45
CA ALA A 111 14.37 24.53 -5.06
C ALA A 111 15.79 24.97 -4.67
N GLU A 112 16.55 24.13 -3.96
CA GLU A 112 17.97 24.39 -3.65
C GLU A 112 18.83 24.45 -4.92
N LEU A 113 18.69 23.48 -5.82
CA LEU A 113 19.43 23.44 -7.08
C LEU A 113 19.13 24.65 -7.95
N LYS A 114 17.87 25.08 -8.03
CA LYS A 114 17.48 26.32 -8.74
C LYS A 114 18.17 27.55 -8.12
N LYS A 115 18.21 27.65 -6.79
CA LYS A 115 18.91 28.76 -6.10
C LYS A 115 20.41 28.76 -6.38
N GLN A 116 21.06 27.59 -6.41
CA GLN A 116 22.48 27.46 -6.74
C GLN A 116 22.73 27.89 -8.19
N ALA A 117 21.96 27.37 -9.14
CA ALA A 117 22.06 27.73 -10.56
C ALA A 117 21.86 29.24 -10.80
N THR A 118 20.90 29.89 -10.14
CA THR A 118 20.72 31.35 -10.26
C THR A 118 21.92 32.12 -9.71
N LYS A 119 22.51 31.67 -8.59
CA LYS A 119 23.69 32.32 -8.00
C LYS A 119 24.90 32.18 -8.92
N GLU A 120 25.14 31.00 -9.45
CA GLU A 120 26.21 30.75 -10.42
C GLU A 120 26.05 31.63 -11.67
N ALA A 121 24.85 31.71 -12.24
CA ALA A 121 24.56 32.58 -13.38
C ALA A 121 24.79 34.08 -13.06
N THR A 122 24.39 34.54 -11.87
CA THR A 122 24.61 35.95 -11.46
C THR A 122 26.10 36.25 -11.27
N VAL A 123 26.85 35.30 -10.69
CA VAL A 123 28.30 35.44 -10.51
C VAL A 123 29.04 35.45 -11.86
N GLU A 124 28.60 34.63 -12.82
CA GLU A 124 29.15 34.64 -14.18
C GLU A 124 28.87 35.95 -14.92
N GLU A 125 27.65 36.51 -14.79
CA GLU A 125 27.30 37.80 -15.40
C GLU A 125 28.11 38.96 -14.80
N ILE A 126 28.27 39.02 -13.48
CA ILE A 126 29.09 40.04 -12.81
C ILE A 126 30.54 39.95 -13.29
N LYS A 127 31.11 38.74 -13.31
CA LYS A 127 32.50 38.52 -13.75
C LYS A 127 32.72 38.92 -15.20
N LYS A 128 31.72 38.75 -16.07
CA LYS A 128 31.75 39.17 -17.48
C LYS A 128 31.64 40.69 -17.64
N ASN A 129 30.90 41.38 -16.78
CA ASN A 129 30.81 42.85 -16.76
C ASN A 129 32.10 43.49 -16.24
N GLU A 130 32.76 42.90 -15.25
CA GLU A 130 34.04 43.39 -14.71
C GLU A 130 35.23 43.22 -15.69
N THR A 131 35.12 42.31 -16.67
CA THR A 131 36.18 42.09 -17.68
C THR A 131 36.04 42.95 -18.93
N GLN A 132 34.99 43.78 -19.07
CA GLN A 132 34.92 44.78 -20.15
C GLN A 132 35.59 46.10 -19.71
N PRO A 133 36.65 46.56 -20.40
CA PRO A 133 37.28 47.84 -20.08
C PRO A 133 36.34 49.01 -20.40
N PRO A 134 36.45 50.15 -19.67
CA PRO A 134 35.57 51.29 -19.90
C PRO A 134 35.71 51.78 -21.35
N ILE A 135 34.58 51.88 -22.05
CA ILE A 135 34.51 52.48 -23.38
C ILE A 135 34.89 53.95 -23.23
N SER A 136 36.04 54.32 -23.80
CA SER A 136 36.52 55.70 -23.87
C SER A 136 35.49 56.53 -24.65
N PRO A 137 35.01 57.65 -24.11
CA PRO A 137 34.25 58.61 -24.90
C PRO A 137 35.15 59.20 -26.00
N GLU A 138 34.62 59.29 -27.22
CA GLU A 138 35.22 59.99 -28.38
C GLU A 138 35.44 61.48 -28.12
#